data_AF-A0A0F8YS01-F1
#
_entry.id   AF-A0A0F8YS01-F1
#
_cell.length_a   1.000
_cell.length_b   1.000
_cell.length_c   1.000
_cell.angle_alpha   90.00
_cell.angle_beta   90.00
_cell.angle_gamma   90.00
#
_symmetry.space_group_name_H-M   'P 1'
#
loop_
_entity.id
_entity.type
_entity.pdbx_description
1 polymer ?
#
loop_
_entity_poly.entity_id
_entity_poly.type
_entity_poly.pdbx_seq_one_letter_code
_entity_poly.pdbx_strand_id
1 'polypeptide(L)'
;FDEELTLEPKVQVFNSPARIEMFFDTAELEVGLNDVEVNQAGISSVTNVLTNSGLKVTVNLDRLKIYETEVHNNLVSIRVSDNPLTESENENENENENVAMDSGDVSGNYINRIQSIDFRRGEKGEAKVLVFLQDTQAAIEVHESGGKIYADFHHTDILDDLLYELDVLDFGTVVSNIETFKEDGLSRVVIEPNAQFTFTYQQIDNILTLTVEKDETQNAYLDGGVEYQGRPMTLNFQDISVRAALQIIAGYNDFNLVTSDSVTGNITLRLDGVPWDQALDVVLRIKGLDKRMDGSILMVAPAEELAAREAKDLKAKQQVEDLEPLYSEYIRLNYAKAENFADLLKTDRNSIITARGSVSVDQRTNTLLVKDTVKSIENIRRMIETLDIPVQQVVIESRMVTVRDNVTEDLGV
;
A
#
# COMPACT_ATOMS: atom_id res chain seq x y z
N PHE A 1 -16.09 26.37 38.79
CA PHE A 1 -14.78 26.76 39.34
C PHE A 1 -15.01 27.71 40.50
N ASP A 2 -14.14 27.73 41.50
CA ASP A 2 -14.26 28.65 42.65
C ASP A 2 -13.84 30.08 42.29
N GLU A 3 -12.95 30.21 41.30
CA GLU A 3 -12.48 31.49 40.75
C GLU A 3 -13.01 31.70 39.32
N GLU A 4 -13.01 32.96 38.88
CA GLU A 4 -13.39 33.35 37.52
C GLU A 4 -12.35 32.86 36.51
N LEU A 5 -12.83 32.26 35.42
CA LEU A 5 -11.98 31.82 34.33
C LEU A 5 -11.72 32.99 33.39
N THR A 6 -10.47 33.42 33.32
CA THR A 6 -10.03 34.54 32.45
C THR A 6 -9.65 34.10 31.04
N LEU A 7 -9.57 32.79 30.79
CA LEU A 7 -9.20 32.18 29.53
C LEU A 7 -10.14 31.01 29.21
N GLU A 8 -10.50 30.87 27.95
CA GLU A 8 -11.24 29.71 27.47
C GLU A 8 -10.39 28.44 27.56
N PRO A 9 -11.00 27.28 27.86
CA PRO A 9 -10.27 26.03 27.87
C PRO A 9 -9.78 25.67 26.48
N LYS A 10 -8.58 25.10 26.39
CA LYS A 10 -8.11 24.51 25.13
C LYS A 10 -8.88 23.21 24.91
N VAL A 11 -9.61 23.12 23.81
CA VAL A 11 -10.44 21.94 23.48
C VAL A 11 -9.77 21.10 22.40
N GLN A 12 -9.72 19.79 22.61
CA GLN A 12 -9.27 18.80 21.65
C GLN A 12 -10.31 17.70 21.50
N VAL A 13 -10.47 17.19 20.29
CA VAL A 13 -11.51 16.20 19.97
C VAL A 13 -10.87 14.97 19.36
N PHE A 14 -11.33 13.79 19.79
CA PHE A 14 -10.81 12.51 19.33
C PHE A 14 -11.96 11.57 18.95
N ASN A 15 -11.75 10.72 17.94
CA ASN A 15 -12.79 9.79 17.44
C ASN A 15 -12.60 8.33 17.93
N SER A 16 -11.36 7.93 18.28
CA SER A 16 -11.05 6.54 18.64
C SER A 16 -10.25 6.47 19.95
N PRO A 17 -10.91 6.33 21.12
CA PRO A 17 -12.36 6.41 21.34
C PRO A 17 -12.88 7.86 21.26
N ALA A 18 -14.18 8.00 20.94
CA ALA A 18 -14.85 9.29 20.78
C ALA A 18 -14.87 10.07 22.10
N ARG A 19 -14.20 11.22 22.16
CA ARG A 19 -14.13 12.05 23.37
C ARG A 19 -13.76 13.50 23.08
N ILE A 20 -14.20 14.40 23.95
CA ILE A 20 -13.84 15.82 23.97
C ILE A 20 -12.96 16.05 25.20
N GLU A 21 -11.73 16.52 24.99
CA GLU A 21 -10.79 16.87 26.04
C GLU A 21 -10.71 18.40 26.17
N MET A 22 -10.97 18.92 27.37
CA MET A 22 -10.82 20.32 27.73
C MET A 22 -9.67 20.47 28.72
N PHE A 23 -8.77 21.42 28.46
CA PHE A 23 -7.61 21.67 29.30
C PHE A 23 -7.67 23.05 29.96
N PHE A 24 -7.45 23.07 31.27
CA PHE A 24 -7.45 24.26 32.12
C PHE A 24 -6.06 24.45 32.74
N ASP A 25 -5.37 25.53 32.37
CA ASP A 25 -3.96 25.78 32.72
C ASP A 25 -3.72 25.94 34.25
N THR A 26 -4.72 26.35 35.05
CA THR A 26 -4.60 26.57 36.51
C THR A 26 -5.85 26.14 37.27
N ALA A 27 -5.97 24.84 37.59
CA ALA A 27 -7.10 24.34 38.37
C ALA A 27 -6.68 23.21 39.32
N GLU A 28 -7.28 23.20 40.51
CA GLU A 28 -7.21 22.09 41.46
C GLU A 28 -8.45 21.20 41.32
N LEU A 29 -8.32 19.91 41.63
CA LEU A 29 -9.43 18.95 41.55
C LEU A 29 -9.91 18.59 42.96
N GLU A 30 -11.20 18.83 43.22
CA GLU A 30 -11.84 18.41 44.47
C GLU A 30 -11.96 16.88 44.55
N VAL A 31 -11.77 16.33 45.75
CA VAL A 31 -11.79 14.89 46.00
C VAL A 31 -13.17 14.32 45.69
N GLY A 32 -13.23 13.37 44.74
CA GLY A 32 -14.46 12.65 44.39
C GLY A 32 -15.05 13.01 43.04
N LEU A 33 -14.47 13.98 42.33
CA LEU A 33 -14.88 14.36 40.96
C LEU A 33 -14.05 13.70 39.86
N ASN A 34 -13.24 12.69 40.17
CA ASN A 34 -12.32 12.09 39.18
C ASN A 34 -13.06 11.40 38.04
N ASP A 35 -14.24 10.83 38.29
CA ASP A 35 -15.07 10.17 37.29
C ASP A 35 -16.54 10.39 37.62
N VAL A 36 -17.28 10.94 36.66
CA VAL A 36 -18.70 11.28 36.79
C VAL A 36 -19.45 10.58 35.67
N GLU A 37 -20.28 9.59 36.03
CA GLU A 37 -21.14 8.92 35.06
C GLU A 37 -22.31 9.82 34.64
N VAL A 38 -22.55 9.93 33.34
CA VAL A 38 -23.63 10.76 32.77
C VAL A 38 -24.66 9.89 32.07
N ASN A 39 -24.22 8.97 31.20
CA ASN A 39 -25.05 8.00 30.47
C ASN A 39 -26.32 8.59 29.81
N GLN A 40 -26.21 9.80 29.26
CA GLN A 40 -27.33 10.53 28.66
C GLN A 40 -26.92 11.22 27.36
N ALA A 41 -27.82 11.21 26.37
CA ALA A 41 -27.64 11.91 25.08
C ALA A 41 -26.32 11.59 24.35
N GLY A 42 -25.78 10.37 24.52
CA GLY A 42 -24.52 9.91 23.91
C GLY A 42 -23.26 10.27 24.69
N ILE A 43 -23.39 10.89 25.87
CA ILE A 43 -22.28 11.09 26.81
C ILE A 43 -22.27 9.90 27.77
N SER A 44 -21.13 9.20 27.85
CA SER A 44 -20.94 8.04 28.74
C SER A 44 -20.48 8.48 30.14
N SER A 45 -19.30 9.10 30.24
CA SER A 45 -18.75 9.64 31.48
C SER A 45 -17.93 10.91 31.25
N VAL A 46 -17.71 11.66 32.33
CA VAL A 46 -16.77 12.78 32.38
C VAL A 46 -15.65 12.43 33.35
N THR A 47 -14.43 12.31 32.84
CA THR A 47 -13.25 11.96 33.63
C THR A 47 -12.38 13.18 33.84
N ASN A 48 -11.99 13.45 35.07
CA ASN A 48 -11.18 14.59 35.46
C ASN A 48 -9.80 14.12 35.96
N VAL A 49 -8.73 14.59 35.32
CA VAL A 49 -7.35 14.21 35.64
C VAL A 49 -6.53 15.47 35.90
N LEU A 50 -6.03 15.60 37.12
CA LEU A 50 -5.07 16.65 37.47
C LEU A 50 -3.67 16.27 36.95
N THR A 51 -3.06 17.16 36.18
CA THR A 51 -1.69 17.00 35.65
C THR A 51 -0.76 18.07 36.21
N ASN A 52 0.55 17.91 36.03
CA ASN A 52 1.54 18.93 36.45
C ASN A 52 1.35 20.29 35.77
N SER A 53 0.59 20.35 34.69
CA SER A 53 0.37 21.53 33.85
C SER A 53 -1.05 22.10 33.96
N GLY A 54 -1.95 21.48 34.73
CA GLY A 54 -3.35 21.90 34.81
C GLY A 54 -4.35 20.75 34.94
N LEU A 55 -5.64 21.08 34.93
CA LEU A 55 -6.74 20.10 34.96
C LEU A 55 -7.14 19.72 33.54
N LYS A 56 -7.21 18.41 33.28
CA LYS A 56 -7.78 17.87 32.05
C LYS A 56 -9.13 17.24 32.34
N VAL A 57 -10.16 17.73 31.65
CA VAL A 57 -11.53 17.23 31.70
C VAL A 57 -11.80 16.49 30.40
N THR A 58 -12.20 15.23 30.47
CA THR A 58 -12.46 14.36 29.31
C THR A 58 -13.90 13.92 29.31
N VAL A 59 -14.68 14.38 28.34
CA VAL A 59 -16.07 13.96 28.09
C VAL A 59 -16.04 12.79 27.12
N ASN A 60 -16.34 11.58 27.62
CA ASN A 60 -16.37 10.36 26.81
C ASN A 60 -17.72 10.22 26.10
N LEU A 61 -17.69 10.01 24.79
CA LEU A 61 -18.88 9.94 23.93
C LEU A 61 -19.04 8.55 23.31
N ASP A 62 -20.25 8.21 22.90
CA ASP A 62 -20.53 7.00 22.11
C ASP A 62 -20.10 7.15 20.64
N ARG A 63 -20.20 8.37 20.11
CA ARG A 63 -19.72 8.82 18.79
C ARG A 63 -19.43 10.32 18.84
N LEU A 64 -18.70 10.84 17.85
CA LEU A 64 -18.50 12.29 17.74
C LEU A 64 -19.84 13.01 17.53
N LYS A 65 -20.02 14.11 18.27
CA LYS A 65 -21.22 14.94 18.26
C LYS A 65 -20.82 16.41 18.19
N ILE A 66 -21.74 17.24 17.71
CA ILE A 66 -21.56 18.69 17.71
C ILE A 66 -21.52 19.15 19.16
N TYR A 67 -20.59 20.03 19.48
CA TYR A 67 -20.50 20.61 20.82
C TYR A 67 -20.29 22.12 20.74
N GLU A 68 -20.72 22.78 21.80
CA GLU A 68 -20.49 24.20 22.05
C GLU A 68 -20.01 24.31 23.48
N THR A 69 -18.93 25.08 23.68
CA THR A 69 -18.40 25.35 25.01
C THR A 69 -18.57 26.84 25.28
N GLU A 70 -19.18 27.17 26.42
CA GLU A 70 -19.41 28.54 26.84
C GLU A 70 -18.83 28.75 28.23
N VAL A 71 -18.09 29.85 28.41
CA VAL A 71 -17.51 30.25 29.69
C VAL A 71 -18.21 31.51 30.18
N HIS A 72 -18.93 31.40 31.29
CA HIS A 72 -19.57 32.53 31.98
C HIS A 72 -19.05 32.64 33.39
N ASN A 73 -18.22 33.66 33.64
CA ASN A 73 -17.56 33.92 34.91
C ASN A 73 -16.76 32.69 35.40
N ASN A 74 -17.31 31.94 36.37
CA ASN A 74 -16.70 30.77 36.99
C ASN A 74 -17.37 29.45 36.56
N LEU A 75 -18.31 29.50 35.62
CA LEU A 75 -19.04 28.35 35.09
C LEU A 75 -18.60 28.06 33.65
N VAL A 76 -18.25 26.81 33.39
CA VAL A 76 -18.05 26.30 32.03
C VAL A 76 -19.20 25.38 31.73
N SER A 77 -19.92 25.66 30.66
CA SER A 77 -20.95 24.77 30.14
C SER A 77 -20.47 24.17 28.82
N ILE A 78 -20.71 22.86 28.65
CA ILE A 78 -20.54 22.18 27.37
C ILE A 78 -21.90 21.64 26.96
N ARG A 79 -22.37 22.08 25.80
CA ARG A 79 -23.59 21.58 25.18
C ARG A 79 -23.20 20.62 24.09
N VAL A 80 -23.72 19.39 24.13
CA VAL A 80 -23.47 18.37 23.11
C VAL A 80 -24.78 18.02 22.43
N SER A 81 -24.81 17.98 21.10
CA SER A 81 -26.01 17.81 20.29
C SER A 81 -25.74 17.01 19.01
N ASP A 82 -26.75 16.27 18.56
CA ASP A 82 -26.75 15.62 17.24
C ASP A 82 -27.19 16.60 16.12
N ASN A 83 -27.81 17.73 16.49
CA ASN A 83 -28.32 18.76 15.58
C ASN A 83 -27.54 20.09 15.75
N PRO A 84 -27.48 20.94 14.71
CA PRO A 84 -26.82 22.23 14.79
C PRO A 84 -27.44 23.07 15.90
N LEU A 85 -26.60 23.66 16.73
CA LEU A 85 -26.99 24.49 17.85
C LEU A 85 -27.36 25.87 17.30
N THR A 86 -28.63 26.06 16.94
CA THR A 86 -29.16 27.40 16.66
C THR A 86 -29.33 28.14 17.97
N GLU A 87 -28.70 29.31 18.10
CA GLU A 87 -29.11 30.31 19.08
C GLU A 87 -30.57 30.69 18.81
N SER A 88 -31.45 30.32 19.73
CA SER A 88 -32.88 30.65 19.73
C SER A 88 -33.31 30.49 21.19
N GLU A 89 -33.82 31.49 21.92
CA GLU A 89 -34.44 32.76 21.59
C GLU A 89 -34.12 33.73 22.75
N ASN A 90 -33.76 34.97 22.45
CA ASN A 90 -34.08 36.06 23.36
C ASN A 90 -35.59 36.28 23.25
N GLU A 91 -36.34 35.87 24.28
CA GLU A 91 -37.69 36.36 24.52
C GLU A 91 -37.62 37.89 24.60
N ASN A 92 -38.04 38.57 23.54
CA ASN A 92 -38.64 39.90 23.63
C ASN A 92 -39.54 40.12 22.42
N GLU A 93 -40.84 40.06 22.69
CA GLU A 93 -41.90 40.60 21.86
C GLU A 93 -41.55 42.03 21.44
N ASN A 94 -41.62 42.34 20.13
CA ASN A 94 -42.37 43.50 19.63
C ASN A 94 -42.40 43.55 18.09
N GLU A 95 -43.57 43.99 17.62
CA GLU A 95 -44.06 44.01 16.24
C GLU A 95 -43.42 45.10 15.35
N ASN A 96 -43.37 44.81 14.04
CA ASN A 96 -43.25 45.71 12.88
C ASN A 96 -41.88 46.42 12.71
N GLU A 97 -41.30 46.60 11.51
CA GLU A 97 -41.86 46.84 10.19
C GLU A 97 -40.77 46.59 9.11
N ASN A 98 -41.20 46.27 7.88
CA ASN A 98 -40.39 45.93 6.71
C ASN A 98 -39.20 46.86 6.40
N VAL A 99 -38.03 46.27 6.11
CA VAL A 99 -37.14 46.74 5.04
C VAL A 99 -36.66 45.53 4.25
N ALA A 100 -37.11 45.43 3.00
CA ALA A 100 -36.57 44.50 2.03
C ALA A 100 -35.21 45.01 1.53
N MET A 101 -34.18 44.19 1.66
CA MET A 101 -32.97 44.24 0.82
C MET A 101 -32.55 42.82 0.47
N ASP A 102 -32.84 42.50 -0.79
CA ASP A 102 -31.99 41.77 -1.73
C ASP A 102 -30.67 41.21 -1.18
N SER A 103 -30.62 39.89 -1.00
CA SER A 103 -29.53 39.02 -1.49
C SER A 103 -30.03 37.59 -1.32
N GLY A 104 -30.18 36.88 -2.44
CA GLY A 104 -30.38 35.46 -2.41
C GLY A 104 -29.13 34.79 -1.85
N ASP A 105 -29.27 34.14 -0.71
CA ASP A 105 -28.60 32.88 -0.49
C ASP A 105 -29.44 32.06 0.47
N VAL A 106 -29.72 30.82 0.10
CA VAL A 106 -30.29 29.84 1.01
C VAL A 106 -29.11 29.40 1.86
N SER A 107 -28.73 30.24 2.83
CA SER A 107 -27.71 29.88 3.81
C SER A 107 -28.31 28.78 4.68
N GLY A 108 -28.11 27.53 4.27
CA GLY A 108 -28.13 26.39 5.16
C GLY A 108 -27.33 26.74 6.40
N ASN A 109 -27.78 26.25 7.55
CA ASN A 109 -27.37 26.68 8.87
C ASN A 109 -25.92 26.21 9.18
N TYR A 110 -24.92 26.76 8.48
CA TYR A 110 -23.50 26.47 8.62
C TYR A 110 -22.92 27.23 9.82
N ILE A 111 -22.31 26.50 10.75
CA ILE A 111 -21.71 27.04 11.98
C ILE A 111 -20.20 27.29 11.83
N ASN A 112 -19.58 26.74 10.77
CA ASN A 112 -18.17 26.92 10.46
C ASN A 112 -17.98 27.01 8.93
N ARG A 113 -16.77 27.34 8.48
CA ARG A 113 -16.41 27.44 7.07
C ARG A 113 -14.97 26.97 6.83
N ILE A 114 -14.76 26.19 5.77
CA ILE A 114 -13.44 25.88 5.22
C ILE A 114 -12.92 27.14 4.49
N GLN A 115 -11.82 27.70 4.99
CA GLN A 115 -11.17 28.90 4.46
C GLN A 115 -10.15 28.58 3.39
N SER A 116 -9.40 27.49 3.54
CA SER A 116 -8.42 27.04 2.56
C SER A 116 -8.05 25.58 2.76
N ILE A 117 -7.53 24.96 1.71
CA ILE A 117 -6.99 23.61 1.72
C ILE A 117 -5.58 23.68 1.12
N ASP A 118 -4.60 23.13 1.84
CA ASP A 118 -3.20 23.06 1.42
C ASP A 118 -2.74 21.60 1.35
N PHE A 119 -1.84 21.30 0.43
CA PHE A 119 -1.27 19.97 0.24
C PHE A 119 0.25 20.02 0.35
N ARG A 120 0.82 19.14 1.17
CA ARG A 120 2.26 19.06 1.39
C ARG A 120 2.76 17.64 1.34
N ARG A 121 3.94 17.49 0.75
CA ARG A 121 4.74 16.27 0.86
C ARG A 121 5.60 16.32 2.13
N GLY A 122 5.53 15.28 2.94
CA GLY A 122 6.38 15.09 4.11
C GLY A 122 7.75 14.49 3.77
N GLU A 123 8.61 14.34 4.78
CA GLU A 123 10.00 13.92 4.59
C GLU A 123 10.14 12.46 4.13
N LYS A 124 9.20 11.59 4.52
CA LYS A 124 9.19 10.18 4.14
C LYS A 124 8.36 9.90 2.90
N GLY A 125 7.88 10.95 2.22
CA GLY A 125 6.99 10.83 1.05
C GLY A 125 5.52 10.68 1.42
N GLU A 126 5.15 10.85 2.69
CA GLU A 126 3.76 10.92 3.12
C GLU A 126 3.07 12.17 2.55
N ALA A 127 1.78 12.05 2.25
CA ALA A 127 0.93 13.15 1.85
C ALA A 127 0.29 13.79 3.08
N LYS A 128 0.31 15.12 3.18
CA LYS A 128 -0.36 15.88 4.23
C LYS A 128 -1.36 16.85 3.61
N VAL A 129 -2.63 16.64 3.89
CA VAL A 129 -3.73 17.55 3.54
C VAL A 129 -4.03 18.40 4.77
N LEU A 130 -3.95 19.71 4.62
CA LEU A 130 -4.25 20.67 5.69
C LEU A 130 -5.52 21.42 5.30
N VAL A 131 -6.56 21.33 6.12
CA VAL A 131 -7.82 22.06 5.92
C VAL A 131 -7.94 23.11 7.00
N PHE A 132 -7.94 24.37 6.59
CA PHE A 132 -8.06 25.52 7.49
C PHE A 132 -9.53 25.91 7.61
N LEU A 133 -10.00 25.96 8.84
CA LEU A 133 -11.36 26.29 9.23
C LEU A 133 -11.42 27.71 9.77
N GLN A 134 -12.60 28.33 9.70
CA GLN A 134 -12.84 29.65 10.27
C GLN A 134 -12.89 29.59 11.80
N ASP A 135 -13.51 28.54 12.34
CA ASP A 135 -13.63 28.28 13.76
C ASP A 135 -12.95 26.95 14.13
N THR A 136 -12.59 26.82 15.41
CA THR A 136 -12.14 25.58 16.03
C THR A 136 -13.28 24.58 16.24
N GLN A 137 -14.53 25.05 16.29
CA GLN A 137 -15.71 24.20 16.47
C GLN A 137 -16.14 23.56 15.14
N ALA A 138 -15.79 22.29 14.92
CA ALA A 138 -16.23 21.52 13.76
C ALA A 138 -16.48 20.05 14.11
N ALA A 139 -17.57 19.49 13.57
CA ALA A 139 -17.82 18.06 13.61
C ALA A 139 -17.27 17.43 12.32
N ILE A 140 -16.07 16.85 12.42
CA ILE A 140 -15.35 16.24 11.30
C ILE A 140 -15.37 14.73 11.43
N GLU A 141 -15.91 14.05 10.43
CA GLU A 141 -15.84 12.59 10.30
C GLU A 141 -14.86 12.22 9.18
N VAL A 142 -13.80 11.49 9.51
CA VAL A 142 -12.85 10.97 8.52
C VAL A 142 -12.95 9.46 8.45
N HIS A 143 -13.29 8.92 7.28
CA HIS A 143 -13.47 7.49 7.07
C HIS A 143 -12.93 7.04 5.71
N GLU A 144 -12.65 5.75 5.59
CA GLU A 144 -12.26 5.12 4.33
C GLU A 144 -13.47 4.40 3.70
N SER A 145 -13.67 4.61 2.41
CA SER A 145 -14.67 3.87 1.63
C SER A 145 -14.18 3.68 0.19
N GLY A 146 -14.30 2.47 -0.35
CA GLY A 146 -13.91 2.19 -1.74
C GLY A 146 -12.45 2.53 -2.10
N GLY A 147 -11.54 2.50 -1.13
CA GLY A 147 -10.12 2.85 -1.32
C GLY A 147 -9.85 4.36 -1.42
N LYS A 148 -10.84 5.21 -1.10
CA LYS A 148 -10.68 6.67 -0.94
C LYS A 148 -10.90 7.07 0.51
N ILE A 149 -10.34 8.20 0.90
CA ILE A 149 -10.54 8.79 2.22
C ILE A 149 -11.53 9.94 2.08
N TYR A 150 -12.56 9.94 2.91
CA TYR A 150 -13.60 10.94 2.97
C TYR A 150 -13.43 11.71 4.27
N ALA A 151 -13.22 13.02 4.18
CA ALA A 151 -13.29 13.94 5.30
C ALA A 151 -14.56 14.78 5.19
N ASP A 152 -15.55 14.44 6.00
CA ASP A 152 -16.89 15.02 6.02
C ASP A 152 -16.99 16.05 7.14
N PHE A 153 -17.25 17.31 6.76
CA PHE A 153 -17.36 18.45 7.66
C PHE A 153 -18.84 18.81 7.79
N HIS A 154 -19.45 18.41 8.90
CA HIS A 154 -20.87 18.65 9.16
C HIS A 154 -21.11 20.11 9.55
N HIS A 155 -22.21 20.68 9.05
CA HIS A 155 -22.61 22.07 9.28
C HIS A 155 -21.48 23.06 9.00
N THR A 156 -20.59 22.72 8.07
CA THR A 156 -19.43 23.52 7.71
C THR A 156 -19.55 23.86 6.24
N ASP A 157 -19.53 25.16 5.92
CA ASP A 157 -19.57 25.67 4.56
C ASP A 157 -18.19 25.52 3.90
N ILE A 158 -18.15 25.52 2.57
CA ILE A 158 -16.91 25.59 1.79
C ILE A 158 -17.06 26.70 0.75
N LEU A 159 -16.03 27.53 0.62
CA LEU A 159 -16.01 28.59 -0.38
C LEU A 159 -16.12 27.98 -1.79
N ASP A 160 -16.89 28.61 -2.67
CA ASP A 160 -17.07 28.11 -4.05
C ASP A 160 -15.73 28.00 -4.80
N ASP A 161 -14.78 28.88 -4.53
CA ASP A 161 -13.42 28.84 -5.08
C ASP A 161 -12.60 27.61 -4.62
N LEU A 162 -13.06 26.94 -3.57
CA LEU A 162 -12.48 25.71 -3.03
C LEU A 162 -13.20 24.47 -3.52
N LEU A 163 -14.18 24.58 -4.44
CA LEU A 163 -14.83 23.45 -5.12
C LEU A 163 -14.07 23.08 -6.38
N TYR A 164 -13.09 22.19 -6.23
CA TYR A 164 -12.20 21.80 -7.31
C TYR A 164 -11.72 20.36 -7.16
N GLU A 165 -11.13 19.87 -8.26
CA GLU A 165 -10.34 18.65 -8.32
C GLU A 165 -8.86 19.05 -8.49
N LEU A 166 -8.00 18.56 -7.60
CA LEU A 166 -6.58 18.88 -7.53
C LEU A 166 -5.74 17.63 -7.73
N ASP A 167 -5.07 17.57 -8.87
CA ASP A 167 -4.05 16.55 -9.18
C ASP A 167 -2.76 16.85 -8.39
N VAL A 168 -2.35 15.88 -7.58
CA VAL A 168 -1.14 15.94 -6.74
C VAL A 168 -0.15 14.83 -7.06
N LEU A 169 -0.31 14.15 -8.20
CA LEU A 169 0.55 13.04 -8.62
C LEU A 169 2.02 13.45 -8.80
N ASP A 170 2.26 14.67 -9.29
CA ASP A 170 3.60 15.23 -9.52
C ASP A 170 4.41 15.45 -8.24
N PHE A 171 3.75 15.48 -7.08
CA PHE A 171 4.43 15.59 -5.79
C PHE A 171 5.06 14.27 -5.35
N GLY A 172 4.83 13.15 -6.05
CA GLY A 172 5.45 11.87 -5.71
C GLY A 172 5.09 11.40 -4.31
N THR A 173 3.81 11.52 -3.97
CA THR A 173 3.21 11.02 -2.73
C THR A 173 2.30 9.82 -3.01
N VAL A 174 1.76 9.23 -1.95
CA VAL A 174 0.76 8.15 -2.05
C VAL A 174 -0.63 8.63 -2.49
N VAL A 175 -0.86 9.96 -2.57
CA VAL A 175 -2.11 10.55 -3.04
C VAL A 175 -1.95 10.99 -4.49
N SER A 176 -2.94 10.70 -5.33
CA SER A 176 -3.02 11.19 -6.71
C SER A 176 -3.96 12.37 -6.87
N ASN A 177 -5.07 12.40 -6.15
CA ASN A 177 -6.12 13.41 -6.38
C ASN A 177 -6.80 13.84 -5.08
N ILE A 178 -7.23 15.11 -5.03
CA ILE A 178 -8.04 15.67 -3.94
C ILE A 178 -9.22 16.40 -4.58
N GLU A 179 -10.44 16.02 -4.20
CA GLU A 179 -11.66 16.60 -4.75
C GLU A 179 -12.56 17.10 -3.62
N THR A 180 -13.23 18.22 -3.82
CA THR A 180 -14.06 18.85 -2.81
C THR A 180 -15.50 19.01 -3.28
N PHE A 181 -16.43 18.79 -2.36
CA PHE A 181 -17.85 18.81 -2.62
C PHE A 181 -18.57 19.65 -1.56
N LYS A 182 -19.64 20.31 -2.01
CA LYS A 182 -20.62 20.96 -1.16
C LYS A 182 -21.96 20.26 -1.33
N GLU A 183 -22.43 19.64 -0.26
CA GLU A 183 -23.76 19.05 -0.13
C GLU A 183 -24.56 19.85 0.92
N ASP A 184 -25.87 19.61 1.00
CA ASP A 184 -26.77 20.38 1.89
C ASP A 184 -26.35 20.22 3.37
N GLY A 185 -25.78 21.28 3.95
CA GLY A 185 -25.25 21.27 5.32
C GLY A 185 -23.96 20.45 5.54
N LEU A 186 -23.28 20.00 4.48
CA LEU A 186 -22.06 19.17 4.56
C LEU A 186 -21.03 19.60 3.52
N SER A 187 -19.79 19.82 3.94
CA SER A 187 -18.65 19.92 3.02
C SER A 187 -17.84 18.65 3.08
N ARG A 188 -17.41 18.12 1.93
CA ARG A 188 -16.67 16.86 1.84
C ARG A 188 -15.37 17.06 1.08
N VAL A 189 -14.28 16.57 1.65
CA VAL A 189 -12.97 16.49 0.99
C VAL A 189 -12.66 15.01 0.74
N VAL A 190 -12.57 14.62 -0.52
CA VAL A 190 -12.24 13.27 -0.96
C VAL A 190 -10.78 13.23 -1.37
N ILE A 191 -10.03 12.31 -0.80
CA ILE A 191 -8.61 12.10 -1.09
C ILE A 191 -8.49 10.72 -1.71
N GLU A 192 -7.87 10.65 -2.88
CA GLU A 192 -7.70 9.43 -3.66
C GLU A 192 -6.24 8.98 -3.66
N PRO A 193 -5.92 7.91 -2.91
CA PRO A 193 -4.61 7.28 -2.94
C PRO A 193 -4.34 6.48 -4.21
N ASN A 194 -3.08 6.39 -4.61
CA ASN A 194 -2.61 5.64 -5.77
C ASN A 194 -1.99 4.27 -5.42
N ALA A 195 -1.95 3.92 -4.13
CA ALA A 195 -1.45 2.65 -3.60
C ALA A 195 -2.13 2.31 -2.28
N GLN A 196 -1.90 1.10 -1.74
CA GLN A 196 -2.32 0.77 -0.37
C GLN A 196 -1.71 1.75 0.63
N PHE A 197 -2.54 2.20 1.56
CA PHE A 197 -2.23 3.31 2.44
C PHE A 197 -2.72 3.04 3.85
N THR A 198 -2.08 3.69 4.80
CA THR A 198 -2.64 3.98 6.12
C THR A 198 -2.81 5.49 6.22
N PHE A 199 -3.78 5.93 7.02
CA PHE A 199 -3.98 7.36 7.24
C PHE A 199 -4.21 7.64 8.72
N THR A 200 -3.81 8.84 9.11
CA THR A 200 -4.09 9.42 10.42
C THR A 200 -4.61 10.83 10.23
N TYR A 201 -5.41 11.32 11.15
CA TYR A 201 -5.84 12.71 11.14
C TYR A 201 -5.89 13.26 12.55
N GLN A 202 -5.70 14.57 12.65
CA GLN A 202 -5.79 15.31 13.90
C GLN A 202 -6.27 16.73 13.58
N GLN A 203 -7.09 17.28 14.46
CA GLN A 203 -7.45 18.69 14.42
C GLN A 203 -6.72 19.40 15.56
N ILE A 204 -5.97 20.43 15.23
CA ILE A 204 -5.33 21.33 16.19
C ILE A 204 -5.81 22.73 15.87
N ASP A 205 -6.43 23.39 16.84
CA ASP A 205 -7.10 24.68 16.68
C ASP A 205 -8.11 24.62 15.52
N ASN A 206 -7.94 25.49 14.52
CA ASN A 206 -8.76 25.58 13.33
C ASN A 206 -8.15 24.84 12.13
N ILE A 207 -7.20 23.92 12.32
CA ILE A 207 -6.53 23.20 11.24
C ILE A 207 -6.72 21.69 11.41
N LEU A 208 -7.41 21.06 10.45
CA LEU A 208 -7.39 19.61 10.29
C LEU A 208 -6.15 19.22 9.48
N THR A 209 -5.31 18.34 10.03
CA THR A 209 -4.19 17.73 9.30
C THR A 209 -4.49 16.25 9.10
N LEU A 210 -4.60 15.84 7.84
CA LEU A 210 -4.76 14.45 7.43
C LEU A 210 -3.47 13.98 6.77
N THR A 211 -2.85 12.95 7.34
CA THR A 211 -1.60 12.37 6.86
C THR A 211 -1.88 11.00 6.25
N VAL A 212 -1.54 10.82 4.98
CA VAL A 212 -1.64 9.55 4.26
C VAL A 212 -0.23 9.05 3.98
N GLU A 213 0.05 7.83 4.41
CA GLU A 213 1.33 7.16 4.20
C GLU A 213 1.10 5.83 3.50
N LYS A 214 2.14 5.33 2.82
CA LYS A 214 2.07 4.03 2.17
C LYS A 214 2.05 2.94 3.24
N ASP A 215 1.13 1.98 3.12
CA ASP A 215 1.10 0.84 4.04
C ASP A 215 2.28 -0.11 3.74
N GLU A 216 3.34 -0.01 4.55
CA GLU A 216 4.49 -0.91 4.50
C GLU A 216 4.28 -2.16 5.38
N THR A 217 3.23 -2.22 6.19
CA THR A 217 3.05 -3.27 7.19
C THR A 217 2.55 -4.60 6.61
N GLN A 218 1.92 -4.58 5.42
CA GLN A 218 1.71 -5.81 4.65
C GLN A 218 2.99 -6.30 3.96
N ASN A 219 3.99 -5.44 3.73
CA ASN A 219 5.28 -5.84 3.16
C ASN A 219 6.26 -6.38 4.22
N ALA A 220 6.02 -6.12 5.51
CA ALA A 220 6.89 -6.61 6.59
C ALA A 220 6.74 -8.11 6.90
N TYR A 221 5.69 -8.78 6.39
CA TYR A 221 5.57 -10.25 6.39
C TYR A 221 5.96 -10.89 5.04
N LEU A 222 6.34 -10.06 4.05
CA LEU A 222 6.76 -10.47 2.71
C LEU A 222 8.28 -10.41 2.55
N ASP A 223 9.00 -11.12 3.42
CA ASP A 223 10.25 -11.73 2.98
C ASP A 223 9.90 -12.92 2.08
N GLY A 224 9.75 -12.64 0.78
CA GLY A 224 9.47 -13.63 -0.27
C GLY A 224 8.13 -13.41 -0.97
N GLY A 225 8.14 -12.61 -2.05
CA GLY A 225 6.99 -12.27 -2.88
C GLY A 225 6.22 -13.47 -3.44
N VAL A 226 5.16 -13.87 -2.75
CA VAL A 226 4.10 -14.72 -3.27
C VAL A 226 2.79 -13.96 -3.11
N GLU A 227 2.27 -13.46 -4.22
CA GLU A 227 0.94 -12.86 -4.27
C GLU A 227 -0.09 -13.99 -4.10
N TYR A 228 -0.81 -13.99 -2.99
CA TYR A 228 -1.82 -15.00 -2.69
C TYR A 228 -3.12 -14.65 -3.43
N GLN A 229 -3.54 -15.52 -4.34
CA GLN A 229 -4.68 -15.34 -5.25
C GLN A 229 -5.89 -16.22 -4.83
N GLY A 230 -5.79 -16.88 -3.68
CA GLY A 230 -6.81 -17.79 -3.20
C GLY A 230 -8.12 -17.10 -2.82
N ARG A 231 -9.25 -17.78 -3.06
CA ARG A 231 -10.56 -17.36 -2.52
C ARG A 231 -10.47 -17.20 -0.99
N PRO A 232 -11.03 -16.13 -0.42
CA PRO A 232 -11.01 -15.91 1.02
C PRO A 232 -11.81 -16.99 1.75
N MET A 233 -11.32 -17.39 2.92
CA MET A 233 -11.96 -18.35 3.80
C MET A 233 -11.85 -17.91 5.27
N THR A 234 -12.94 -18.16 6.00
CA THR A 234 -13.01 -17.97 7.45
C THR A 234 -13.14 -19.35 8.09
N LEU A 235 -12.19 -19.71 8.95
CA LEU A 235 -12.09 -21.03 9.58
C LEU A 235 -11.72 -20.87 11.05
N ASN A 236 -12.31 -21.69 11.92
CA ASN A 236 -11.94 -21.73 13.33
C ASN A 236 -11.68 -23.17 13.75
N PHE A 237 -10.43 -23.48 14.06
CA PHE A 237 -9.96 -24.78 14.49
C PHE A 237 -9.38 -24.69 15.89
N GLN A 238 -9.80 -25.60 16.75
CA GLN A 238 -9.26 -25.76 18.09
C GLN A 238 -8.78 -27.20 18.24
N ASP A 239 -7.48 -27.37 18.47
CA ASP A 239 -6.83 -28.67 18.70
C ASP A 239 -7.17 -29.74 17.62
N ILE A 240 -7.13 -29.34 16.35
CA ILE A 240 -7.37 -30.26 15.23
C ILE A 240 -6.05 -30.90 14.77
N SER A 241 -6.09 -32.16 14.34
CA SER A 241 -4.92 -32.78 13.69
C SER A 241 -4.55 -32.03 12.41
N VAL A 242 -3.25 -31.82 12.17
CA VAL A 242 -2.76 -31.08 10.98
C VAL A 242 -3.24 -31.74 9.69
N ARG A 243 -3.32 -33.07 9.66
CA ARG A 243 -3.85 -33.82 8.51
C ARG A 243 -5.30 -33.47 8.21
N ALA A 244 -6.15 -33.39 9.25
CA ALA A 244 -7.55 -33.02 9.07
C ALA A 244 -7.70 -31.55 8.65
N ALA A 245 -6.90 -30.64 9.21
CA ALA A 245 -6.89 -29.24 8.76
C ALA A 245 -6.52 -29.11 7.28
N LEU A 246 -5.44 -29.78 6.84
CA LEU A 246 -5.02 -29.81 5.44
C LEU A 246 -6.10 -30.41 4.52
N GLN A 247 -6.79 -31.47 4.98
CA GLN A 247 -7.87 -32.10 4.22
C GLN A 247 -9.09 -31.17 4.05
N ILE A 248 -9.41 -30.36 5.06
CA ILE A 248 -10.50 -29.37 4.97
C ILE A 248 -10.13 -28.26 3.97
N ILE A 249 -8.90 -27.74 4.04
CA ILE A 249 -8.41 -26.71 3.09
C ILE A 249 -8.39 -27.26 1.65
N ALA A 250 -8.01 -28.54 1.48
CA ALA A 250 -8.02 -29.23 0.20
C ALA A 250 -9.43 -29.45 -0.37
N GLY A 251 -10.36 -29.91 0.47
CA GLY A 251 -11.74 -30.14 0.08
C GLY A 251 -12.48 -28.87 -0.33
N TYR A 252 -12.06 -27.70 0.17
CA TYR A 252 -12.67 -26.42 -0.21
C TYR A 252 -12.29 -25.96 -1.64
N ASN A 253 -11.16 -26.44 -2.17
CA ASN A 253 -10.61 -26.00 -3.46
C ASN A 253 -10.48 -27.15 -4.48
N ASP A 254 -11.13 -28.29 -4.21
CA ASP A 254 -11.21 -29.45 -5.11
C ASP A 254 -9.85 -30.02 -5.57
N PHE A 255 -8.78 -29.86 -4.78
CA PHE A 255 -7.49 -30.49 -5.08
C PHE A 255 -7.29 -31.79 -4.30
N ASN A 256 -6.61 -32.75 -4.95
CA ASN A 256 -6.31 -34.04 -4.33
C ASN A 256 -5.13 -33.87 -3.36
N LEU A 257 -5.32 -34.19 -2.09
CA LEU A 257 -4.27 -34.10 -1.07
C LEU A 257 -3.62 -35.47 -0.81
N VAL A 258 -2.29 -35.51 -0.85
CA VAL A 258 -1.49 -36.67 -0.44
C VAL A 258 -0.54 -36.23 0.67
N THR A 259 -0.79 -36.71 1.89
CA THR A 259 0.04 -36.44 3.07
C THR A 259 0.89 -37.66 3.42
N SER A 260 2.18 -37.47 3.72
CA SER A 260 3.01 -38.57 4.25
C SER A 260 2.57 -39.01 5.66
N ASP A 261 2.93 -40.22 6.06
CA ASP A 261 2.62 -40.76 7.39
C ASP A 261 3.37 -39.99 8.50
N SER A 262 4.50 -39.37 8.14
CA SER A 262 5.33 -38.54 9.02
C SER A 262 4.66 -37.23 9.47
N VAL A 263 3.58 -36.80 8.81
CA VAL A 263 2.83 -35.58 9.19
C VAL A 263 2.02 -35.83 10.46
N THR A 264 2.54 -35.34 11.59
CA THR A 264 1.95 -35.53 12.93
C THR A 264 1.81 -34.20 13.69
N GLY A 265 0.90 -34.16 14.66
CA GLY A 265 0.66 -33.02 15.54
C GLY A 265 -0.69 -32.33 15.35
N ASN A 266 -1.00 -31.46 16.32
CA ASN A 266 -2.26 -30.69 16.37
C ASN A 266 -2.00 -29.20 16.19
N ILE A 267 -3.00 -28.47 15.70
CA ILE A 267 -2.96 -27.03 15.49
C ILE A 267 -4.26 -26.38 15.98
N THR A 268 -4.14 -25.16 16.49
CA THR A 268 -5.26 -24.27 16.82
C THR A 268 -5.09 -23.03 15.95
N LEU A 269 -6.10 -22.69 15.15
CA LEU A 269 -6.02 -21.64 14.16
C LEU A 269 -7.39 -20.97 13.98
N ARG A 270 -7.42 -19.64 14.00
CA ARG A 270 -8.60 -18.84 13.64
C ARG A 270 -8.22 -17.94 12.48
N LEU A 271 -8.92 -18.10 11.37
CA LEU A 271 -8.78 -17.33 10.14
C LEU A 271 -10.09 -16.60 9.87
N ASP A 272 -9.99 -15.36 9.44
CA ASP A 272 -11.15 -14.56 9.03
C ASP A 272 -10.83 -13.80 7.75
N GLY A 273 -11.55 -14.11 6.66
CA GLY A 273 -11.35 -13.48 5.36
C GLY A 273 -10.00 -13.74 4.70
N VAL A 274 -9.26 -14.78 5.12
CA VAL A 274 -7.89 -15.05 4.65
C VAL A 274 -7.89 -15.91 3.38
N PRO A 275 -7.15 -15.57 2.32
CA PRO A 275 -6.94 -16.44 1.16
C PRO A 275 -6.49 -17.85 1.54
N TRP A 276 -7.05 -18.88 0.88
CA TRP A 276 -6.79 -20.27 1.24
C TRP A 276 -5.33 -20.73 1.07
N ASP A 277 -4.64 -20.16 0.11
CA ASP A 277 -3.23 -20.39 -0.20
C ASP A 277 -2.32 -19.80 0.87
N GLN A 278 -2.69 -18.63 1.39
CA GLN A 278 -2.08 -18.06 2.59
C GLN A 278 -2.36 -18.91 3.83
N ALA A 279 -3.61 -19.35 4.02
CA ALA A 279 -3.98 -20.23 5.12
C ALA A 279 -3.19 -21.54 5.12
N LEU A 280 -3.04 -22.16 3.93
CA LEU A 280 -2.22 -23.34 3.72
C LEU A 280 -0.76 -23.06 4.10
N ASP A 281 -0.19 -21.94 3.65
CA ASP A 281 1.20 -21.60 3.94
C ASP A 281 1.46 -21.42 5.45
N VAL A 282 0.54 -20.75 6.15
CA VAL A 282 0.61 -20.59 7.61
C VAL A 282 0.61 -21.95 8.32
N VAL A 283 -0.27 -22.87 7.92
CA VAL A 283 -0.34 -24.22 8.50
C VAL A 283 0.96 -24.99 8.26
N LEU A 284 1.51 -24.91 7.05
CA LEU A 284 2.76 -25.58 6.68
C LEU A 284 3.94 -25.03 7.49
N ARG A 285 4.05 -23.69 7.59
CA ARG A 285 5.15 -23.00 8.27
C ARG A 285 5.17 -23.27 9.78
N ILE A 286 4.01 -23.27 10.44
CA ILE A 286 3.89 -23.56 11.88
C ILE A 286 4.40 -24.96 12.21
N LYS A 287 4.23 -25.92 11.30
CA LYS A 287 4.59 -27.33 11.51
C LYS A 287 5.85 -27.77 10.78
N GLY A 288 6.58 -26.86 10.15
CA GLY A 288 7.80 -27.18 9.39
C GLY A 288 7.55 -28.16 8.24
N LEU A 289 6.34 -28.13 7.67
CA LEU A 289 5.95 -28.92 6.51
C LEU A 289 6.23 -28.13 5.25
N ASP A 290 6.43 -28.85 4.15
CA ASP A 290 6.57 -28.28 2.82
C ASP A 290 5.57 -28.93 1.85
N LYS A 291 5.28 -28.24 0.75
CA LYS A 291 4.30 -28.63 -0.26
C LYS A 291 4.94 -28.79 -1.63
N ARG A 292 4.46 -29.77 -2.40
CA ARG A 292 4.75 -29.89 -3.85
C ARG A 292 3.45 -30.11 -4.61
N MET A 293 3.32 -29.41 -5.72
CA MET A 293 2.17 -29.56 -6.61
C MET A 293 2.61 -30.26 -7.88
N ASP A 294 2.05 -31.45 -8.11
CA ASP A 294 2.20 -32.19 -9.36
C ASP A 294 0.84 -32.19 -10.07
N GLY A 295 0.59 -31.16 -10.87
CA GLY A 295 -0.68 -30.97 -11.57
C GLY A 295 -1.84 -30.72 -10.59
N SER A 296 -2.74 -31.70 -10.43
CA SER A 296 -3.93 -31.63 -9.56
C SER A 296 -3.74 -32.28 -8.18
N ILE A 297 -2.53 -32.75 -7.87
CA ILE A 297 -2.20 -33.43 -6.62
C ILE A 297 -1.27 -32.53 -5.80
N LEU A 298 -1.70 -32.19 -4.59
CA LEU A 298 -0.90 -31.52 -3.56
C LEU A 298 -0.27 -32.58 -2.66
N MET A 299 1.05 -32.70 -2.72
CA MET A 299 1.83 -33.53 -1.81
C MET A 299 2.33 -32.69 -0.64
N VAL A 300 2.13 -33.17 0.59
CA VAL A 300 2.60 -32.52 1.82
C VAL A 300 3.42 -33.50 2.65
N ALA A 301 4.62 -33.08 3.03
CA ALA A 301 5.55 -33.86 3.85
C ALA A 301 6.41 -32.92 4.72
N PRO A 302 7.10 -33.43 5.76
CA PRO A 302 8.11 -32.65 6.48
C PRO A 302 9.18 -32.13 5.52
N ALA A 303 9.60 -30.87 5.71
CA ALA A 303 10.54 -30.21 4.80
C ALA A 303 11.86 -31.00 4.65
N GLU A 304 12.35 -31.61 5.73
CA GLU A 304 13.57 -32.42 5.73
C GLU A 304 13.44 -33.70 4.88
N GLU A 305 12.32 -34.41 4.98
CA GLU A 305 12.05 -35.63 4.21
C GLU A 305 11.98 -35.32 2.71
N LEU A 306 11.31 -34.20 2.38
CA LEU A 306 11.14 -33.76 1.01
C LEU A 306 12.47 -33.29 0.39
N ALA A 307 13.25 -32.51 1.12
CA ALA A 307 14.59 -32.07 0.68
C ALA A 307 15.54 -33.26 0.49
N ALA A 308 15.48 -34.26 1.38
CA ALA A 308 16.29 -35.47 1.25
C ALA A 308 15.93 -36.28 -0.01
N ARG A 309 14.64 -36.37 -0.35
CA ARG A 309 14.17 -37.04 -1.57
C ARG A 309 14.62 -36.29 -2.82
N GLU A 310 14.48 -34.96 -2.85
CA GLU A 310 14.92 -34.13 -3.98
C GLU A 310 16.43 -34.21 -4.19
N ALA A 311 17.22 -34.14 -3.11
CA ALA A 311 18.66 -34.31 -3.18
C ALA A 311 19.06 -35.70 -3.74
N LYS A 312 18.33 -36.75 -3.38
CA LYS A 312 18.55 -38.10 -3.91
C LYS A 312 18.19 -38.18 -5.39
N ASP A 313 17.07 -37.61 -5.79
CA ASP A 313 16.60 -37.62 -7.18
C ASP A 313 17.53 -36.80 -8.09
N LEU A 314 18.00 -35.64 -7.63
CA LEU A 314 19.00 -34.83 -8.34
C LEU A 314 20.35 -35.55 -8.45
N LYS A 315 20.82 -36.19 -7.38
CA LYS A 315 22.03 -37.03 -7.44
C LYS A 315 21.88 -38.20 -8.40
N ALA A 316 20.71 -38.84 -8.43
CA ALA A 316 20.44 -39.92 -9.38
C ALA A 316 20.44 -39.40 -10.82
N LYS A 317 19.83 -38.24 -11.09
CA LYS A 317 19.87 -37.60 -12.41
C LYS A 317 21.29 -37.24 -12.84
N GLN A 318 22.10 -36.65 -11.95
CA GLN A 318 23.51 -36.35 -12.22
C GLN A 318 24.31 -37.63 -12.52
N GLN A 319 24.11 -38.69 -11.74
CA GLN A 319 24.78 -39.97 -12.00
C GLN A 319 24.37 -40.59 -13.34
N VAL A 320 23.10 -40.46 -13.73
CA VAL A 320 22.63 -40.90 -15.05
C VAL A 320 23.35 -40.10 -16.14
N GLU A 321 23.38 -38.77 -16.04
CA GLU A 321 24.09 -37.88 -16.97
C GLU A 321 25.59 -38.18 -17.07
N ASP A 322 26.25 -38.46 -15.94
CA ASP A 322 27.67 -38.85 -15.89
C ASP A 322 27.96 -40.21 -16.52
N LEU A 323 26.97 -41.11 -16.51
CA LEU A 323 27.06 -42.45 -17.12
C LEU A 323 26.58 -42.48 -18.57
N GLU A 324 26.05 -41.37 -19.10
CA GLU A 324 25.65 -41.31 -20.51
C GLU A 324 26.86 -41.51 -21.43
N PRO A 325 26.69 -42.29 -22.51
CA PRO A 325 27.75 -42.50 -23.50
C PRO A 325 28.00 -41.22 -24.30
N LEU A 326 29.28 -40.95 -24.54
CA LEU A 326 29.73 -39.83 -25.37
C LEU A 326 29.84 -40.28 -26.83
N TYR A 327 29.28 -39.49 -27.73
CA TYR A 327 29.39 -39.67 -29.17
C TYR A 327 30.28 -38.59 -29.77
N SER A 328 30.84 -38.86 -30.95
CA SER A 328 31.64 -37.88 -31.68
C SER A 328 31.00 -37.60 -33.02
N GLU A 329 30.82 -36.33 -33.34
CA GLU A 329 30.21 -35.87 -34.58
C GLU A 329 31.02 -34.75 -35.23
N TYR A 330 31.04 -34.74 -36.56
CA TYR A 330 31.67 -33.72 -37.39
C TYR A 330 30.60 -32.79 -37.95
N ILE A 331 30.70 -31.50 -37.66
CA ILE A 331 29.76 -30.47 -38.13
C ILE A 331 30.53 -29.46 -38.98
N ARG A 332 30.19 -29.37 -40.26
CA ARG A 332 30.83 -28.44 -41.20
C ARG A 332 30.08 -27.11 -41.23
N LEU A 333 30.82 -26.01 -41.14
CA LEU A 333 30.29 -24.64 -41.22
C LEU A 333 30.50 -24.05 -42.61
N ASN A 334 29.51 -23.31 -43.10
CA ASN A 334 29.48 -22.79 -44.48
C ASN A 334 29.78 -21.29 -44.58
N TYR A 335 29.26 -20.47 -43.66
CA TYR A 335 29.36 -19.01 -43.74
C TYR A 335 30.31 -18.45 -42.67
N ALA A 336 30.20 -18.94 -41.43
CA ALA A 336 31.01 -18.51 -40.31
C ALA A 336 32.27 -19.37 -40.09
N LYS A 337 33.24 -18.81 -39.36
CA LYS A 337 34.47 -19.51 -38.99
C LYS A 337 34.23 -20.47 -37.81
N ALA A 338 34.71 -21.71 -37.94
CA ALA A 338 34.61 -22.73 -36.90
C ALA A 338 35.31 -22.35 -35.59
N GLU A 339 36.39 -21.58 -35.66
CA GLU A 339 37.10 -21.09 -34.47
C GLU A 339 36.20 -20.22 -33.57
N ASN A 340 35.49 -19.26 -34.16
CA ASN A 340 34.55 -18.41 -33.42
C ASN A 340 33.46 -19.23 -32.72
N PHE A 341 32.96 -20.30 -33.36
CA PHE A 341 31.96 -21.18 -32.74
C PHE A 341 32.57 -22.03 -31.62
N ALA A 342 33.79 -22.54 -31.80
CA ALA A 342 34.46 -23.29 -30.75
C ALA A 342 34.70 -22.43 -29.50
N ASP A 343 35.02 -21.15 -29.68
CA ASP A 343 35.19 -20.20 -28.57
C ASP A 343 33.85 -19.93 -27.86
N LEU A 344 32.77 -19.76 -28.62
CA LEU A 344 31.42 -19.63 -28.05
C LEU A 344 31.00 -20.86 -27.26
N LEU A 345 31.28 -22.06 -27.78
CA LEU A 345 30.94 -23.32 -27.12
C LEU A 345 31.77 -23.59 -25.85
N LYS A 346 32.97 -23.00 -25.74
CA LYS A 346 33.89 -23.14 -24.59
C LYS A 346 33.79 -22.01 -23.57
N THR A 347 32.93 -21.01 -23.80
CA THR A 347 32.84 -19.85 -22.90
C THR A 347 32.25 -20.25 -21.54
N ASP A 348 33.00 -20.04 -20.46
CA ASP A 348 32.67 -20.44 -19.09
C ASP A 348 31.30 -19.96 -18.57
N ARG A 349 30.79 -18.85 -19.13
CA ARG A 349 29.51 -18.26 -18.71
C ARG A 349 28.28 -18.94 -19.33
N ASN A 350 28.42 -19.57 -20.50
CA ASN A 350 27.31 -20.20 -21.26
C ASN A 350 27.83 -21.45 -22.00
N SER A 351 28.48 -22.37 -21.28
CA SER A 351 28.94 -23.63 -21.88
C SER A 351 27.74 -24.46 -22.32
N ILE A 352 27.62 -24.67 -23.63
CA ILE A 352 26.58 -25.54 -24.23
C ILE A 352 27.04 -27.00 -24.21
N ILE A 353 28.34 -27.25 -24.01
CA ILE A 353 28.93 -28.57 -23.83
C ILE A 353 28.84 -29.03 -22.37
N THR A 354 28.70 -30.33 -22.17
CA THR A 354 28.75 -30.93 -20.83
C THR A 354 30.17 -30.86 -20.26
N ALA A 355 30.32 -31.08 -18.95
CA ALA A 355 31.62 -31.09 -18.27
C ALA A 355 32.59 -32.16 -18.83
N ARG A 356 32.06 -33.23 -19.44
CA ARG A 356 32.83 -34.32 -20.07
C ARG A 356 33.04 -34.12 -21.58
N GLY A 357 32.36 -33.13 -22.15
CA GLY A 357 32.39 -32.83 -23.56
C GLY A 357 33.69 -32.15 -23.99
N SER A 358 34.05 -32.30 -25.26
CA SER A 358 35.17 -31.58 -25.85
C SER A 358 34.89 -31.14 -27.28
N VAL A 359 35.43 -29.97 -27.64
CA VAL A 359 35.29 -29.39 -28.97
C VAL A 359 36.67 -29.08 -29.54
N SER A 360 36.89 -29.54 -30.77
CA SER A 360 38.10 -29.28 -31.53
C SER A 360 37.73 -28.79 -32.94
N VAL A 361 38.63 -28.00 -33.53
CA VAL A 361 38.40 -27.35 -34.83
C VAL A 361 39.40 -27.90 -35.83
N ASP A 362 38.92 -28.37 -36.99
CA ASP A 362 39.75 -28.55 -38.17
C ASP A 362 39.64 -27.29 -39.06
N GLN A 363 40.66 -26.43 -38.97
CA GLN A 363 40.72 -25.18 -39.72
C GLN A 363 40.79 -25.39 -41.24
N ARG A 364 41.35 -26.52 -41.72
CA ARG A 364 41.50 -26.78 -43.16
C ARG A 364 40.16 -27.05 -43.83
N THR A 365 39.25 -27.71 -43.13
CA THR A 365 37.93 -28.07 -43.65
C THR A 365 36.78 -27.21 -43.10
N ASN A 366 37.09 -26.26 -42.20
CA ASN A 366 36.11 -25.47 -41.44
C ASN A 366 35.07 -26.36 -40.74
N THR A 367 35.56 -27.43 -40.09
CA THR A 367 34.73 -28.44 -39.43
C THR A 367 34.95 -28.42 -37.93
N LEU A 368 33.87 -28.49 -37.16
CA LEU A 368 33.85 -28.72 -35.72
C LEU A 368 33.77 -30.22 -35.44
N LEU A 369 34.73 -30.75 -34.69
CA LEU A 369 34.64 -32.07 -34.09
C LEU A 369 34.17 -31.90 -32.64
N VAL A 370 32.94 -32.34 -32.39
CA VAL A 370 32.29 -32.29 -31.09
C VAL A 370 32.22 -33.70 -30.53
N LYS A 371 32.66 -33.86 -29.28
CA LYS A 371 32.46 -35.09 -28.52
C LYS A 371 31.62 -34.78 -27.29
N ASP A 372 30.39 -35.26 -27.24
CA ASP A 372 29.48 -35.02 -26.12
C ASP A 372 28.32 -36.03 -26.07
N THR A 373 27.37 -35.87 -25.15
CA THR A 373 26.11 -36.62 -25.11
C THR A 373 25.24 -36.27 -26.32
N VAL A 374 24.35 -37.19 -26.71
CA VAL A 374 23.45 -37.02 -27.87
C VAL A 374 22.65 -35.72 -27.76
N LYS A 375 22.12 -35.42 -26.57
CA LYS A 375 21.32 -34.22 -26.30
C LYS A 375 22.13 -32.92 -26.50
N SER A 376 23.38 -32.90 -26.06
CA SER A 376 24.28 -31.76 -26.25
C SER A 376 24.60 -31.55 -27.74
N ILE A 377 24.95 -32.62 -28.46
CA ILE A 377 25.24 -32.56 -29.90
C ILE A 377 24.03 -32.02 -30.70
N GLU A 378 22.81 -32.44 -30.38
CA GLU A 378 21.60 -31.90 -31.00
C GLU A 378 21.39 -30.40 -30.71
N ASN A 379 21.65 -29.95 -29.48
CA ASN A 379 21.59 -28.54 -29.13
C ASN A 379 22.60 -27.71 -29.94
N ILE A 380 23.83 -28.22 -30.08
CA ILE A 380 24.90 -27.58 -30.85
C ILE A 380 24.52 -27.50 -32.33
N ARG A 381 23.94 -28.56 -32.89
CA ARG A 381 23.47 -28.56 -34.29
C ARG A 381 22.41 -27.48 -34.52
N ARG A 382 21.38 -27.40 -33.66
CA ARG A 382 20.34 -26.36 -33.73
C ARG A 382 20.92 -24.95 -33.64
N MET A 383 21.89 -24.74 -32.76
CA MET A 383 22.57 -23.44 -32.61
C MET A 383 23.33 -23.06 -33.88
N ILE A 384 24.09 -23.99 -34.45
CA ILE A 384 24.87 -23.77 -35.67
C ILE A 384 23.95 -23.44 -36.84
N GLU A 385 22.85 -24.18 -37.03
CA GLU A 385 21.87 -23.92 -38.09
C GLU A 385 21.23 -22.52 -37.99
N THR A 386 21.07 -22.00 -36.77
CA THR A 386 20.46 -20.69 -36.54
C THR A 386 21.46 -19.54 -36.78
N LEU A 387 22.73 -19.74 -36.47
CA LEU A 387 23.76 -18.69 -36.48
C LEU A 387 24.64 -18.68 -37.73
N ASP A 388 24.80 -19.81 -38.42
CA ASP A 388 25.59 -19.93 -39.66
C ASP A 388 24.79 -19.43 -40.86
N ILE A 389 24.53 -18.12 -40.91
CA ILE A 389 23.82 -17.43 -41.99
C ILE A 389 24.74 -16.46 -42.74
N PRO A 390 24.49 -16.19 -44.04
CA PRO A 390 25.29 -15.25 -44.82
C PRO A 390 25.14 -13.81 -44.31
N VAL A 391 26.27 -13.09 -44.22
CA VAL A 391 26.29 -11.67 -43.86
C VAL A 391 25.81 -10.78 -45.01
N GLN A 392 25.02 -9.75 -44.71
CA GLN A 392 24.61 -8.74 -45.68
C GLN A 392 25.73 -7.73 -45.92
N GLN A 393 26.00 -7.41 -47.18
CA GLN A 393 27.00 -6.39 -47.55
C GLN A 393 26.35 -5.00 -47.52
N VAL A 394 26.99 -4.05 -46.83
CA VAL A 394 26.59 -2.63 -46.83
C VAL A 394 27.63 -1.78 -47.57
N VAL A 395 27.14 -0.91 -48.45
CA VAL A 395 27.98 0.06 -49.17
C VAL A 395 28.01 1.36 -48.37
N ILE A 396 29.21 1.82 -48.01
CA ILE A 396 29.41 3.09 -47.32
C ILE A 396 29.97 4.08 -48.34
N GLU A 397 29.17 5.07 -48.73
CA GLU A 397 29.60 6.17 -49.60
C GLU A 397 29.86 7.43 -48.74
N SER A 398 31.01 8.06 -48.97
CA SER A 398 31.35 9.36 -48.38
C SER A 398 31.75 10.32 -49.49
N ARG A 399 31.11 11.49 -49.55
CA ARG A 399 31.39 12.51 -50.55
C ARG A 399 31.92 13.76 -49.87
N MET A 400 33.20 14.05 -50.09
CA MET A 400 33.84 15.29 -49.65
C MET A 400 33.84 16.30 -50.81
N VAL A 401 33.30 17.49 -50.59
CA VAL A 401 33.30 18.59 -51.58
C VAL A 401 34.17 19.71 -51.05
N THR A 402 35.21 20.06 -51.81
CA THR A 402 36.11 21.19 -51.49
C THR A 402 35.89 22.30 -52.51
N VAL A 403 35.42 23.46 -52.05
CA VAL A 403 35.30 24.66 -52.88
C VAL A 403 36.53 25.53 -52.65
N ARG A 404 37.17 25.99 -53.73
CA ARG A 404 38.25 26.99 -53.69
C ARG A 404 37.78 28.22 -54.45
N ASP A 405 37.85 29.37 -53.81
CA ASP A 405 37.55 30.66 -54.41
C ASP A 405 38.85 31.46 -54.57
N ASN A 406 39.22 31.79 -55.80
CA ASN A 406 40.39 32.61 -56.12
C ASN A 406 39.96 33.73 -57.06
N VAL A 407 39.87 34.95 -56.53
CA VAL A 407 39.62 36.17 -57.30
C VAL A 407 40.92 36.96 -57.37
N THR A 408 41.42 37.21 -58.58
CA THR A 408 42.53 38.14 -58.88
C THR A 408 42.06 39.15 -59.90
N GLU A 409 42.16 40.43 -59.56
CA GLU A 409 41.87 41.59 -60.40
C GLU A 409 43.13 42.45 -60.47
N ASP A 410 43.72 42.60 -61.67
CA ASP A 410 44.84 43.51 -61.94
C ASP A 410 44.38 44.61 -62.91
N LEU A 411 44.46 45.86 -62.47
CA LEU A 411 44.25 47.07 -63.29
C LEU A 411 45.62 47.65 -63.67
N GLY A 412 45.86 47.82 -64.98
CA GLY A 412 47.08 48.43 -65.53
C GLY A 412 46.90 49.90 -65.92
N VAL A 413 48.02 50.65 -65.96
CA VAL A 413 48.14 51.96 -66.64
C VAL A 413 49.14 51.85 -67.77
#